data_AF-A0A1L7XSQ7-F1
#
_entry.id   AF-A0A1L7XSQ7-F1
#
_cell.length_a   1.000
_cell.length_b   1.000
_cell.length_c   1.000
_cell.angle_alpha   90.00
_cell.angle_beta   90.00
_cell.angle_gamma   90.00
#
_symmetry.space_group_name_H-M   'P 1'
#
loop_
_entity.id
_entity.type
_entity.pdbx_description
1 polymer ?
#
loop_
_entity_poly.entity_id
_entity_poly.type
_entity_poly.pdbx_seq_one_letter_code
_entity_poly.pdbx_strand_id
1 'polypeptide(L)'
;MVDVSVIIAIISLVSSLAAAGFTGWNSFYIERVKRRAENKALMSFKYRDPLILAAMDLQSRIFAIVQGGLLSFHDDDDKRDLVYVYTAFLLGQYLSWTFILRRQAQFLRFSTANSELSHMLEIVTNELAMDVRPGERPFMLWRGQQMAIGEIMTEKDGDEYYCIGYSTFVENMLPIQNFTLGSAQSRGV
;
A
#
# COMPACT_ATOMS: atom_id res chain seq x y z
N MET A 1 -43.86 56.98 -19.66
CA MET A 1 -42.68 57.30 -18.85
C MET A 1 -42.46 56.09 -17.96
N VAL A 2 -41.40 55.31 -18.14
CA VAL A 2 -41.16 54.15 -17.26
C VAL A 2 -40.58 54.71 -15.96
N ASP A 3 -41.20 54.41 -14.82
CA ASP A 3 -40.79 54.97 -13.54
C ASP A 3 -39.41 54.45 -13.13
N VAL A 4 -38.56 55.36 -12.64
CA VAL A 4 -37.17 55.09 -12.21
C VAL A 4 -37.11 53.92 -11.21
N SER A 5 -38.15 53.74 -10.40
CA SER A 5 -38.29 52.64 -9.45
C SER A 5 -38.30 51.25 -10.12
N VAL A 6 -38.93 51.12 -11.30
CA VAL A 6 -39.00 49.86 -12.06
C VAL A 6 -37.61 49.48 -12.60
N ILE A 7 -36.85 50.47 -13.06
CA ILE A 7 -35.49 50.26 -13.58
C ILE A 7 -34.56 49.77 -12.46
N ILE A 8 -34.63 50.39 -11.28
CA ILE A 8 -33.81 49.99 -10.12
C ILE A 8 -34.16 48.58 -9.66
N ALA A 9 -35.45 48.23 -9.58
CA ALA A 9 -35.90 46.91 -9.17
C ALA A 9 -35.38 45.80 -10.09
N ILE A 10 -35.35 46.03 -11.41
CA ILE A 10 -34.83 45.06 -12.39
C ILE A 10 -33.33 44.88 -12.23
N ILE A 11 -32.56 45.96 -12.03
CA ILE A 11 -31.11 45.90 -11.83
C ILE A 11 -30.77 45.13 -10.55
N SER A 12 -31.52 45.35 -9.46
CA SER A 12 -31.35 44.62 -8.21
C SER A 12 -31.70 43.12 -8.33
N LEU A 13 -32.74 42.79 -9.11
CA LEU A 13 -33.12 41.40 -9.36
C LEU A 13 -32.04 40.65 -10.16
N VAL A 14 -31.53 41.28 -11.23
CA VAL A 14 -30.50 40.68 -12.10
C VAL A 14 -29.18 40.48 -11.34
N SER A 15 -28.78 41.44 -10.51
CA SER A 15 -27.56 41.33 -9.69
C SER A 15 -27.68 40.24 -8.62
N SER A 16 -28.84 40.09 -7.98
CA SER A 16 -29.10 39.01 -7.03
C SER A 16 -29.04 37.62 -7.68
N LEU A 17 -29.64 37.46 -8.87
CA LEU A 17 -29.63 36.20 -9.63
C LEU A 17 -28.23 35.84 -10.11
N ALA A 18 -27.44 36.82 -10.56
CA ALA A 18 -26.04 36.62 -10.95
C ALA A 18 -25.16 36.19 -9.77
N ALA A 19 -25.34 36.82 -8.60
CA ALA A 19 -24.61 36.47 -7.38
C ALA A 19 -24.96 35.06 -6.89
N ALA A 20 -26.23 34.68 -6.91
CA ALA A 20 -26.69 33.34 -6.54
C ALA A 20 -26.17 32.26 -7.51
N GLY A 21 -26.19 32.54 -8.82
CA GLY A 21 -25.62 31.63 -9.83
C GLY A 21 -24.12 31.44 -9.71
N PHE A 22 -23.37 32.53 -9.48
CA PHE A 22 -21.91 32.50 -9.29
C PHE A 22 -21.51 31.77 -8.00
N THR A 23 -22.27 32.00 -6.92
CA THR A 23 -22.04 31.32 -5.63
C THR A 23 -22.39 29.84 -5.71
N GLY A 24 -23.50 29.47 -6.36
CA GLY A 24 -23.89 28.07 -6.56
C GLY A 24 -22.88 27.29 -7.39
N TRP A 25 -22.37 27.88 -8.48
CA TRP A 25 -21.35 27.26 -9.32
C TRP A 25 -20.01 27.08 -8.57
N ASN A 26 -19.54 28.14 -7.89
CA ASN A 26 -18.29 28.08 -7.11
C ASN A 26 -18.39 27.11 -5.94
N SER A 27 -19.52 27.07 -5.22
CA SER A 27 -19.72 26.18 -4.08
C SER A 27 -19.67 24.70 -4.50
N PHE A 28 -20.31 24.36 -5.62
CA PHE A 28 -20.32 22.98 -6.14
C PHE A 28 -18.93 22.51 -6.60
N TYR A 29 -18.10 23.41 -7.13
CA TYR A 29 -16.72 23.11 -7.52
C TYR A 29 -15.78 23.03 -6.31
N ILE A 30 -15.83 24.01 -5.40
CA ILE A 30 -14.96 24.09 -4.23
C ILE A 30 -15.22 22.92 -3.28
N GLU A 31 -16.49 22.53 -3.07
CA GLU A 31 -16.81 21.45 -2.15
C GLU A 31 -16.31 20.08 -2.65
N ARG A 32 -16.36 19.82 -3.96
CA ARG A 32 -15.79 18.59 -4.54
C ARG A 32 -14.27 18.54 -4.43
N VAL A 33 -13.60 19.68 -4.61
CA VAL A 33 -12.13 19.77 -4.47
C VAL A 33 -11.72 19.62 -3.01
N LYS A 34 -12.44 20.28 -2.09
CA LYS A 34 -12.17 20.24 -0.65
C LYS A 34 -12.41 18.84 -0.06
N ARG A 35 -13.54 18.21 -0.39
CA ARG A 35 -13.86 16.84 0.07
C ARG A 35 -12.86 15.81 -0.47
N ARG A 36 -12.37 16.00 -1.70
CA ARG A 36 -11.26 15.18 -2.24
C ARG A 36 -9.94 15.47 -1.52
N ALA A 37 -9.62 16.71 -1.17
CA ALA A 37 -8.40 17.06 -0.45
C ALA A 37 -8.39 16.52 0.99
N GLU A 38 -9.52 16.60 1.69
CA GLU A 38 -9.71 16.05 3.04
C GLU A 38 -9.58 14.53 3.03
N ASN A 39 -10.22 13.83 2.08
CA ASN A 39 -10.07 12.39 1.91
C ASN A 39 -8.61 11.99 1.57
N LYS A 40 -7.88 12.80 0.80
CA LYS A 40 -6.47 12.56 0.48
C LYS A 40 -5.56 12.65 1.71
N ALA A 41 -5.79 13.63 2.58
CA ALA A 41 -5.00 13.79 3.81
C ALA A 41 -5.24 12.60 4.75
N LEU A 42 -6.50 12.21 4.93
CA LEU A 42 -6.89 11.07 5.77
C LEU A 42 -6.32 9.75 5.24
N MET A 43 -6.36 9.52 3.93
CA MET A 43 -5.76 8.33 3.31
C MET A 43 -4.24 8.30 3.43
N SER A 44 -3.57 9.45 3.31
CA SER A 44 -2.10 9.52 3.44
C SER A 44 -1.64 9.00 4.81
N PHE A 45 -2.22 9.47 5.90
CA PHE A 45 -1.86 8.98 7.25
C PHE A 45 -2.30 7.53 7.47
N LYS A 46 -3.52 7.19 7.07
CA LYS A 46 -4.11 5.86 7.32
C LYS A 46 -3.32 4.68 6.76
N TYR A 47 -2.66 4.84 5.61
CA TYR A 47 -1.88 3.77 4.98
C TYR A 47 -0.36 3.95 5.07
N ARG A 48 0.11 5.16 5.40
CA ARG A 48 1.53 5.43 5.61
C ARG A 48 2.03 4.87 6.94
N ASP A 49 1.27 5.03 8.02
CA ASP A 49 1.72 4.57 9.34
C ASP A 49 1.85 3.03 9.38
N PRO A 50 0.89 2.24 8.86
CA PRO A 50 1.06 0.79 8.77
C PRO A 50 2.23 0.35 7.88
N LEU A 51 2.49 1.09 6.79
CA LEU A 51 3.64 0.82 5.92
C LEU A 51 4.97 1.09 6.65
N ILE A 52 5.07 2.16 7.42
CA ILE A 52 6.28 2.48 8.21
C ILE A 52 6.53 1.39 9.24
N LEU A 53 5.49 0.96 9.97
CA LEU A 53 5.59 -0.12 10.95
C LEU A 53 6.06 -1.42 10.29
N ALA A 54 5.44 -1.83 9.18
CA ALA A 54 5.84 -3.03 8.45
C ALA A 54 7.30 -2.95 7.93
N ALA A 55 7.73 -1.76 7.48
CA ALA A 55 9.12 -1.55 7.06
C ALA A 55 10.11 -1.65 8.23
N MET A 56 9.76 -1.11 9.40
CA MET A 56 10.58 -1.22 10.62
C MET A 56 10.70 -2.66 11.11
N ASP A 57 9.60 -3.42 11.11
CA ASP A 57 9.59 -4.82 11.52
C ASP A 57 10.44 -5.68 10.58
N LEU A 58 10.28 -5.49 9.27
CA LEU A 58 11.10 -6.17 8.26
C LEU A 58 12.58 -5.80 8.39
N GLN A 59 12.91 -4.52 8.53
CA GLN A 59 14.30 -4.06 8.69
C GLN A 59 14.93 -4.64 9.95
N SER A 60 14.20 -4.65 11.08
CA SER A 60 14.68 -5.23 12.34
C SER A 60 14.95 -6.72 12.21
N ARG A 61 14.07 -7.45 11.51
CA ARG A 61 14.26 -8.88 11.24
C ARG A 61 15.48 -9.14 10.34
N ILE A 62 15.64 -8.37 9.26
CA ILE A 62 16.80 -8.48 8.37
C ILE A 62 18.10 -8.18 9.15
N PHE A 63 18.10 -7.15 10.00
CA PHE A 63 19.23 -6.83 10.85
C PHE A 63 19.58 -7.99 11.81
N ALA A 64 18.58 -8.60 12.45
CA ALA A 64 18.78 -9.75 13.31
C ALA A 64 19.36 -10.97 12.56
N ILE A 65 18.95 -11.19 11.31
CA ILE A 65 19.48 -12.27 10.47
C ILE A 65 20.91 -12.00 10.03
N VAL A 66 21.20 -10.79 9.55
CA VAL A 66 22.50 -10.45 8.94
C VAL A 66 23.58 -10.18 9.99
N GLN A 67 23.26 -9.41 11.04
CA GLN A 67 24.22 -8.99 12.07
C GLN A 67 23.97 -9.67 13.41
N GLY A 68 22.71 -9.97 13.74
CA GLY A 68 22.32 -10.51 15.04
C GLY A 68 22.51 -12.03 15.21
N GLY A 69 23.00 -12.74 14.19
CA GLY A 69 23.24 -14.18 14.27
C GLY A 69 21.98 -15.03 14.45
N LEU A 70 20.78 -14.51 14.13
CA LEU A 70 19.50 -15.18 14.40
C LEU A 70 19.45 -16.64 13.89
N LEU A 71 20.05 -16.91 12.74
CA LEU A 71 20.11 -18.26 12.16
C LEU A 71 21.11 -19.20 12.86
N SER A 72 22.09 -18.65 13.58
CA SER A 72 23.12 -19.41 14.30
C SER A 72 22.67 -19.87 15.70
N PHE A 73 21.60 -19.28 16.25
CA PHE A 73 21.13 -19.57 17.60
C PHE A 73 20.18 -20.77 17.70
N HIS A 74 19.82 -21.40 16.58
CA HIS A 74 18.81 -22.45 16.55
C HIS A 74 19.39 -23.72 15.93
N ASP A 75 19.83 -24.67 16.75
CA ASP A 75 20.15 -26.05 16.33
C ASP A 75 18.90 -26.94 16.15
N ASP A 76 17.73 -26.35 16.38
CA ASP A 76 16.41 -26.99 16.33
C ASP A 76 15.71 -26.59 15.02
N ASP A 77 15.46 -27.56 14.15
CA ASP A 77 14.88 -27.36 12.82
C ASP A 77 13.50 -26.67 12.89
N ASP A 78 12.68 -26.99 13.91
CA ASP A 78 11.36 -26.37 14.12
C ASP A 78 11.47 -24.85 14.38
N LYS A 79 12.53 -24.43 15.08
CA LYS A 79 12.77 -23.00 15.36
C LYS A 79 13.32 -22.27 14.14
N ARG A 80 14.10 -22.93 13.28
CA ARG A 80 14.56 -22.35 12.01
C ARG A 80 13.38 -22.11 11.06
N ASP A 81 12.48 -23.09 10.96
CA ASP A 81 11.28 -22.96 10.15
C ASP A 81 10.40 -21.80 10.62
N LEU A 82 10.25 -21.62 11.94
CA LEU A 82 9.54 -20.46 12.48
C LEU A 82 10.20 -19.12 12.08
N VAL A 83 11.54 -19.05 12.10
CA VAL A 83 12.27 -17.86 11.65
C VAL A 83 12.02 -17.59 10.16
N TYR A 84 12.04 -18.62 9.31
CA TYR A 84 11.76 -18.47 7.88
C TYR A 84 10.33 -18.04 7.61
N VAL A 85 9.35 -18.73 8.21
CA VAL A 85 7.92 -18.44 8.04
C VAL A 85 7.59 -17.03 8.53
N TYR A 86 8.10 -16.64 9.70
CA TYR A 86 7.87 -15.29 10.21
C TYR A 86 8.56 -14.21 9.37
N THR A 87 9.76 -14.48 8.83
CA THR A 87 10.43 -13.54 7.92
C THR A 87 9.67 -13.40 6.60
N ALA A 88 9.15 -14.51 6.06
CA ALA A 88 8.30 -14.50 4.87
C ALA A 88 7.01 -13.71 5.10
N PHE A 89 6.38 -13.86 6.28
CA PHE A 89 5.24 -13.06 6.68
C PHE A 89 5.56 -11.57 6.70
N LEU A 90 6.65 -11.15 7.35
CA LEU A 90 7.04 -9.73 7.42
C LEU A 90 7.30 -9.13 6.03
N LEU A 91 7.95 -9.90 5.14
CA LEU A 91 8.12 -9.48 3.76
C LEU A 91 6.77 -9.34 3.05
N GLY A 92 5.87 -10.31 3.21
CA GLY A 92 4.53 -10.28 2.67
C GLY A 92 3.70 -9.09 3.19
N GLN A 93 3.81 -8.78 4.48
CA GLN A 93 3.15 -7.66 5.13
C GLN A 93 3.65 -6.33 4.55
N TYR A 94 4.96 -6.16 4.41
CA TYR A 94 5.52 -4.99 3.73
C TYR A 94 4.97 -4.86 2.30
N LEU A 95 5.01 -5.94 1.51
CA LEU A 95 4.52 -5.95 0.13
C LEU A 95 3.01 -5.66 0.04
N SER A 96 2.20 -6.15 0.98
CA SER A 96 0.77 -5.81 1.09
C SER A 96 0.57 -4.31 1.25
N TRP A 97 1.25 -3.68 2.20
CA TRP A 97 1.10 -2.24 2.41
C TRP A 97 1.61 -1.42 1.22
N THR A 98 2.67 -1.85 0.53
CA THR A 98 3.08 -1.19 -0.72
C THR A 98 2.03 -1.33 -1.84
N PHE A 99 1.37 -2.49 -1.92
CA PHE A 99 0.29 -2.75 -2.87
C PHE A 99 -0.94 -1.89 -2.58
N ILE A 100 -1.40 -1.87 -1.31
CA ILE A 100 -2.50 -1.03 -0.85
C ILE A 100 -2.20 0.44 -1.14
N LEU A 101 -1.01 0.90 -0.77
CA LEU A 101 -0.60 2.28 -1.02
C LEU A 101 -0.58 2.58 -2.51
N ARG A 102 -0.07 1.70 -3.39
CA ARG A 102 -0.05 1.92 -4.84
C ARG A 102 -1.48 1.97 -5.43
N ARG A 103 -2.36 1.05 -5.01
CA ARG A 103 -3.75 0.97 -5.47
C ARG A 103 -4.55 2.20 -5.06
N GLN A 104 -4.30 2.73 -3.87
CA GLN A 104 -4.95 3.96 -3.41
C GLN A 104 -4.24 5.22 -3.91
N ALA A 105 -2.94 5.17 -4.17
CA ALA A 105 -2.17 6.28 -4.71
C ALA A 105 -2.48 6.57 -6.19
N GLN A 106 -3.05 5.63 -6.93
CA GLN A 106 -3.66 5.92 -8.23
C GLN A 106 -4.77 6.98 -8.12
N PHE A 107 -5.47 7.08 -6.98
CA PHE A 107 -6.39 8.20 -6.69
C PHE A 107 -5.67 9.47 -6.19
N LEU A 108 -4.43 9.36 -5.69
CA LEU A 108 -3.63 10.45 -5.11
C LEU A 108 -2.74 11.21 -6.11
N ARG A 109 -2.66 10.79 -7.39
CA ARG A 109 -1.74 11.29 -8.44
C ARG A 109 -1.81 12.80 -8.81
N PHE A 110 -2.42 13.64 -7.98
CA PHE A 110 -2.50 15.09 -8.14
C PHE A 110 -1.74 15.90 -7.07
N SER A 111 -0.78 15.31 -6.36
CA SER A 111 0.01 16.01 -5.34
C SER A 111 1.50 15.78 -5.54
N THR A 112 2.27 16.85 -5.68
CA THR A 112 3.73 16.89 -5.76
C THR A 112 4.43 16.52 -4.44
N ALA A 113 3.69 16.34 -3.35
CA ALA A 113 4.24 16.12 -2.00
C ALA A 113 4.74 14.69 -1.71
N ASN A 114 4.63 13.75 -2.65
CA ASN A 114 4.92 12.32 -2.41
C ASN A 114 6.12 11.75 -3.21
N SER A 115 7.00 12.61 -3.74
CA SER A 115 8.14 12.18 -4.58
C SER A 115 9.17 11.34 -3.80
N GLU A 116 9.50 11.74 -2.57
CA GLU A 116 10.52 11.06 -1.75
C GLU A 116 10.09 9.66 -1.31
N LEU A 117 8.87 9.51 -0.80
CA LEU A 117 8.32 8.19 -0.45
C LEU A 117 8.26 7.27 -1.67
N SER A 118 7.85 7.80 -2.82
CA SER A 118 7.81 7.04 -4.08
C SER A 118 9.20 6.59 -4.50
N HIS A 119 10.21 7.45 -4.33
CA HIS A 119 11.60 7.13 -4.63
C HIS A 119 12.16 6.04 -3.71
N MET A 120 11.91 6.13 -2.39
CA MET A 120 12.34 5.10 -1.43
C MET A 120 11.70 3.75 -1.72
N LEU A 121 10.40 3.72 -2.03
CA LEU A 121 9.69 2.49 -2.41
C LEU A 121 10.26 1.89 -3.71
N GLU A 122 10.64 2.73 -4.66
CA GLU A 122 11.28 2.29 -5.91
C GLU A 122 12.66 1.69 -5.67
N ILE A 123 13.48 2.26 -4.77
CA ILE A 123 14.77 1.68 -4.37
C ILE A 123 14.54 0.27 -3.81
N VAL A 124 13.66 0.10 -2.81
CA VAL A 124 13.41 -1.22 -2.22
C VAL A 124 12.88 -2.22 -3.24
N THR A 125 11.95 -1.79 -4.10
CA THR A 125 11.42 -2.62 -5.21
C THR A 125 12.54 -3.10 -6.13
N ASN A 126 13.49 -2.22 -6.45
CA ASN A 126 14.61 -2.52 -7.32
C ASN A 126 15.65 -3.43 -6.65
N GLU A 127 15.98 -3.21 -5.38
CA GLU A 127 16.88 -4.08 -4.62
C GLU A 127 16.35 -5.51 -4.53
N LEU A 128 15.04 -5.68 -4.26
CA LEU A 128 14.40 -6.99 -4.25
C LEU A 128 14.40 -7.67 -5.64
N ALA A 129 14.34 -6.87 -6.71
CA ALA A 129 14.32 -7.34 -8.08
C ALA A 129 15.71 -7.46 -8.74
N MET A 130 16.79 -7.05 -8.05
CA MET A 130 18.07 -6.80 -8.69
C MET A 130 18.77 -8.09 -9.12
N ASP A 131 18.99 -8.24 -10.42
CA ASP A 131 19.78 -9.32 -11.05
C ASP A 131 21.18 -8.82 -11.39
N VAL A 132 22.00 -8.54 -10.37
CA VAL A 132 23.35 -7.97 -10.60
C VAL A 132 24.33 -9.02 -11.13
N ARG A 133 24.09 -10.32 -10.86
CA ARG A 133 25.00 -11.40 -11.24
C ARG A 133 24.25 -12.72 -11.47
N PRO A 134 24.22 -13.23 -12.71
CA PRO A 134 23.80 -14.60 -12.98
C PRO A 134 24.70 -15.56 -12.19
N GLY A 135 24.14 -16.23 -11.18
CA GLY A 135 24.81 -17.34 -10.48
C GLY A 135 25.30 -17.08 -9.04
N GLU A 136 25.16 -15.88 -8.46
CA GLU A 136 25.76 -15.58 -7.14
C GLU A 136 24.82 -15.09 -6.02
N ARG A 137 23.49 -15.02 -6.21
CA ARG A 137 22.59 -14.56 -5.12
C ARG A 137 21.31 -15.40 -4.95
N PRO A 138 20.98 -15.86 -3.72
CA PRO A 138 19.90 -16.82 -3.48
C PRO A 138 18.49 -16.21 -3.33
N PHE A 139 18.32 -14.88 -3.38
CA PHE A 139 17.02 -14.24 -3.19
C PHE A 139 16.77 -13.14 -4.22
N MET A 140 15.89 -13.43 -5.18
CA MET A 140 15.46 -12.50 -6.21
C MET A 140 13.94 -12.60 -6.35
N LEU A 141 13.27 -11.47 -6.17
CA LEU A 141 11.82 -11.37 -6.24
C LEU A 141 11.46 -10.36 -7.32
N TRP A 142 11.04 -10.84 -8.49
CA TRP A 142 10.68 -9.98 -9.61
C TRP A 142 9.46 -9.12 -9.28
N ARG A 143 9.33 -7.98 -9.95
CA ARG A 143 8.21 -7.03 -9.70
C ARG A 143 6.83 -7.69 -9.77
N GLY A 144 6.63 -8.64 -10.69
CA GLY A 144 5.37 -9.39 -10.80
C GLY A 144 5.10 -10.26 -9.56
N GLN A 145 6.13 -10.92 -9.03
CA GLN A 145 6.03 -11.73 -7.80
C GLN A 145 5.83 -10.84 -6.58
N GLN A 146 6.52 -9.71 -6.49
CA GLN A 146 6.30 -8.70 -5.44
C GLN A 146 4.83 -8.24 -5.41
N MET A 147 4.25 -7.96 -6.58
CA MET A 147 2.84 -7.59 -6.71
C MET A 147 1.89 -8.72 -6.32
N ALA A 148 2.12 -9.93 -6.82
CA ALA A 148 1.27 -11.09 -6.52
C ALA A 148 1.26 -11.41 -5.01
N ILE A 149 2.43 -11.35 -4.36
CA ILE A 149 2.52 -11.53 -2.90
C ILE A 149 1.77 -10.42 -2.18
N GLY A 150 1.97 -9.16 -2.57
CA GLY A 150 1.24 -8.05 -1.97
C GLY A 150 -0.28 -8.17 -2.13
N GLU A 151 -0.74 -8.66 -3.29
CA GLU A 151 -2.16 -8.92 -3.55
C GLU A 151 -2.72 -10.05 -2.68
N ILE A 152 -2.04 -11.20 -2.61
CA ILE A 152 -2.46 -12.36 -1.80
C ILE A 152 -2.47 -12.02 -0.31
N MET A 153 -1.52 -11.20 0.13
CA MET A 153 -1.42 -10.73 1.51
C MET A 153 -2.44 -9.65 1.87
N THR A 154 -3.26 -9.18 0.92
CA THR A 154 -4.23 -8.10 1.13
C THR A 154 -5.65 -8.64 1.10
N GLU A 155 -6.41 -8.35 2.15
CA GLU A 155 -7.85 -8.57 2.21
C GLU A 155 -8.60 -7.24 2.11
N LYS A 156 -9.82 -7.30 1.59
CA LYS A 156 -10.73 -6.16 1.51
C LYS A 156 -11.91 -6.39 2.42
N ASP A 157 -12.12 -5.49 3.37
CA ASP A 157 -13.31 -5.46 4.22
C ASP A 157 -14.06 -4.14 3.97
N GLY A 158 -15.28 -4.25 3.43
CA GLY A 158 -16.05 -3.10 2.99
C GLY A 158 -15.38 -2.31 1.87
N ASP A 159 -14.95 -1.07 2.16
CA ASP A 159 -14.17 -0.22 1.25
C ASP A 159 -12.71 -0.06 1.67
N GLU A 160 -12.30 -0.79 2.71
CA GLU A 160 -10.96 -0.70 3.29
C GLU A 160 -10.12 -1.91 2.91
N TYR A 161 -8.81 -1.71 2.84
CA TYR A 161 -7.85 -2.76 2.54
C TYR A 161 -6.92 -2.94 3.73
N TYR A 162 -6.67 -4.20 4.09
CA TYR A 162 -5.82 -4.57 5.21
C TYR A 162 -4.88 -5.70 4.82
N CYS A 163 -3.73 -5.78 5.48
CA CYS A 163 -2.88 -6.95 5.41
C CYS A 163 -3.51 -8.10 6.21
N ILE A 164 -3.47 -9.32 5.70
CA ILE A 164 -3.89 -10.51 6.44
C ILE A 164 -3.03 -10.73 7.68
N GLY A 165 -3.60 -11.35 8.71
CA GLY A 165 -2.91 -11.68 9.94
C GLY A 165 -1.93 -12.86 9.78
N TYR A 166 -1.01 -13.00 10.74
CA TYR A 166 -0.03 -14.09 10.74
C TYR A 166 -0.67 -15.48 10.76
N SER A 167 -1.73 -15.68 11.55
CA SER A 167 -2.45 -16.96 11.61
C SER A 167 -3.00 -17.36 10.25
N THR A 168 -3.70 -16.44 9.57
CA THR A 168 -4.25 -16.64 8.23
C THR A 168 -3.15 -16.90 7.19
N PHE A 169 -2.02 -16.19 7.29
CA PHE A 169 -0.87 -16.44 6.44
C PHE A 169 -0.33 -17.87 6.61
N VAL A 170 -0.13 -18.33 7.85
CA VAL A 170 0.35 -19.68 8.14
C VAL A 170 -0.64 -20.73 7.64
N GLU A 171 -1.94 -20.55 7.89
CA GLU A 171 -2.99 -21.43 7.38
C GLU A 171 -2.98 -21.55 5.85
N ASN A 172 -2.73 -20.44 5.14
CA ASN A 172 -2.63 -20.45 3.68
C ASN A 172 -1.31 -21.07 3.17
N MET A 173 -0.24 -21.04 3.99
CA MET A 173 1.08 -21.56 3.64
C MET A 173 1.23 -23.07 3.90
N LEU A 174 0.59 -23.59 4.94
CA LEU A 174 0.63 -25.02 5.33
C LEU A 174 0.20 -26.00 4.21
N PRO A 175 -0.86 -25.73 3.42
CA PRO A 175 -1.22 -26.54 2.26
C PRO A 175 -0.13 -26.56 1.16
N ILE A 176 0.60 -25.44 1.00
CA ILE A 176 1.61 -25.26 -0.05
C ILE A 176 2.90 -26.03 0.29
N GLN A 177 3.29 -26.08 1.56
CA GLN A 177 4.39 -26.93 2.03
C GLN A 177 4.09 -28.42 1.87
N ASN A 178 2.86 -28.85 2.20
CA ASN A 178 2.47 -30.25 2.02
C ASN A 178 2.41 -30.67 0.54
N PHE A 179 2.02 -29.76 -0.36
CA PHE A 179 2.02 -30.01 -1.81
C PHE A 179 3.45 -30.11 -2.38
N THR A 180 4.37 -29.25 -1.93
CA THR A 180 5.77 -29.29 -2.39
C THR A 180 6.53 -30.50 -1.84
N LEU A 181 6.34 -30.87 -0.57
CA LEU A 181 6.94 -32.07 0.04
C LEU A 181 6.37 -33.39 -0.52
N GLY A 182 5.06 -33.46 -0.77
CA GLY A 182 4.44 -34.63 -1.42
C GLY A 182 4.92 -34.85 -2.86
N SER A 183 5.22 -33.77 -3.59
CA SER A 183 5.77 -33.86 -4.95
C SER A 183 7.24 -34.29 -4.99
N ALA A 184 8.04 -33.93 -3.97
CA ALA A 184 9.44 -34.35 -3.84
C ALA A 184 9.56 -35.85 -3.49
N GLN A 185 8.63 -36.39 -2.70
CA GLN A 185 8.61 -37.81 -2.35
C GLN A 185 8.19 -38.72 -3.53
N SER A 186 7.44 -38.19 -4.51
CA SER A 186 7.03 -38.93 -5.72
C SER A 186 8.10 -39.02 -6.82
N ARG A 187 9.22 -38.28 -6.69
CA ARG A 187 10.32 -38.26 -7.68
C ARG A 187 11.57 -39.00 -7.19
N GLY A 188 11.48 -39.70 -6.07
CA GLY A 188 12.51 -40.58 -5.52
C GLY A 188 12.12 -42.06 -5.62
N VAL A 189 11.92 -42.56 -6.85
CA VAL A 189 11.95 -43.99 -7.21
C VAL A 189 12.66 -44.12 -8.55
#